data_AF-A0A2I4C3W4-F1
#
_entry.id   AF-A0A2I4C3W4-F1
#
_cell.length_a   1.000
_cell.length_b   1.000
_cell.length_c   1.000
_cell.angle_alpha   90.00
_cell.angle_beta   90.00
_cell.angle_gamma   90.00
#
_symmetry.space_group_name_H-M   'P 1'
#
loop_
_entity.id
_entity.type
_entity.pdbx_description
1 polymer ?
#
loop_
_entity_poly.entity_id
_entity_poly.type
_entity_poly.pdbx_seq_one_letter_code
_entity_poly.pdbx_strand_id
1 'polypeptide(L)'
;MVEATVDELFQIFPPRPDLDSCRTCSVVGNSVNLRKSNYGPLIDSQDVVIRMNYAQIKGYESDVGTKTTHRVMYPESATDLDNSTHLVLFPFKIQDVEWLIQAFTTGFNGTSYTKVKSKIKANKDLVMVVNPAFMMYVHEVWLENKGNYPSTGFMGLVLALHICKEVHVFGYGADSDGNWSHYWEKLSNKNFKTGFHAGQQELVFL
;
A
#
# COMPACT_ATOMS: atom_id res chain seq x y z
N MET A 1 -3.14 25.67 -8.57
CA MET A 1 -3.26 24.90 -7.31
C MET A 1 -2.44 23.62 -7.40
N VAL A 2 -2.77 22.69 -8.31
CA VAL A 2 -2.03 21.42 -8.47
C VAL A 2 -0.52 21.62 -8.71
N GLU A 3 -0.13 22.50 -9.63
CA GLU A 3 1.28 22.77 -9.95
C GLU A 3 2.07 23.24 -8.71
N ALA A 4 1.53 24.22 -7.98
CA ALA A 4 2.15 24.72 -6.74
C ALA A 4 2.29 23.63 -5.66
N THR A 5 1.29 22.76 -5.50
CA THR A 5 1.35 21.64 -4.55
C THR A 5 2.45 20.62 -4.93
N VAL A 6 2.61 20.35 -6.22
CA VAL A 6 3.64 19.43 -6.73
C VAL A 6 5.04 20.05 -6.61
N ASP A 7 5.18 21.35 -6.86
CA ASP A 7 6.45 22.06 -6.67
C ASP A 7 6.89 22.03 -5.21
N GLU A 8 5.97 22.29 -4.28
CA GLU A 8 6.22 22.21 -2.84
C GLU A 8 6.60 20.78 -2.41
N LEU A 9 5.93 19.76 -2.95
CA LEU A 9 6.24 18.36 -2.69
C LEU A 9 7.72 18.04 -2.99
N PHE A 10 8.22 18.45 -4.15
CA PHE A 10 9.60 18.17 -4.57
C PHE A 10 10.66 19.05 -3.89
N GLN A 11 10.25 20.10 -3.16
CA GLN A 11 11.15 20.82 -2.25
C GLN A 11 11.38 20.06 -0.94
N ILE A 12 10.44 19.19 -0.55
CA ILE A 12 10.46 18.47 0.73
C ILE A 12 10.98 17.03 0.57
N PHE A 13 10.59 16.35 -0.51
CA PHE A 13 10.86 14.93 -0.72
C PHE A 13 11.70 14.67 -1.98
N PRO A 14 12.45 13.56 -2.04
CA PRO A 14 13.25 13.22 -3.22
C PRO A 14 12.38 13.07 -4.48
N PRO A 15 12.77 13.69 -5.62
CA PRO A 15 11.99 13.62 -6.85
C PRO A 15 12.12 12.27 -7.58
N ARG A 16 13.16 11.48 -7.25
CA ARG A 16 13.40 10.15 -7.84
C ARG A 16 13.91 9.19 -6.77
N PRO A 17 13.28 8.01 -6.64
CA PRO A 17 13.82 6.95 -5.79
C PRO A 17 15.05 6.32 -6.45
N ASP A 18 15.99 5.87 -5.62
CA ASP A 18 17.10 5.03 -6.07
C ASP A 18 16.61 3.57 -6.18
N LEU A 19 16.28 3.17 -7.41
CA LEU A 19 15.77 1.85 -7.73
C LEU A 19 16.90 1.00 -8.32
N ASP A 20 17.54 0.18 -7.49
CA ASP A 20 18.45 -0.84 -7.97
C ASP A 20 17.71 -1.84 -8.87
N SER A 21 18.34 -2.14 -9.99
CA SER A 21 17.76 -2.90 -11.09
C SER A 21 17.57 -4.41 -10.83
N CYS A 22 17.83 -4.93 -9.63
CA CYS A 22 17.82 -6.37 -9.36
C CYS A 22 17.27 -6.70 -7.97
N ARG A 23 15.94 -6.74 -7.82
CA ARG A 23 15.27 -7.01 -6.54
C ARG A 23 14.23 -8.13 -6.69
N THR A 24 14.24 -9.09 -5.77
CA THR A 24 13.10 -9.98 -5.54
C THR A 24 12.14 -9.33 -4.54
N CYS A 25 10.84 -9.50 -4.75
CA CYS A 25 9.82 -8.78 -4.00
C CYS A 25 8.76 -9.72 -3.42
N SER A 26 8.49 -9.59 -2.12
CA SER A 26 7.27 -10.07 -1.50
C SER A 26 6.24 -8.95 -1.48
N VAL A 27 5.07 -9.17 -2.09
CA VAL A 27 3.91 -8.28 -1.96
C VAL A 27 2.92 -8.94 -1.02
N VAL A 28 2.75 -8.35 0.16
CA VAL A 28 1.96 -8.93 1.25
C VAL A 28 0.66 -8.15 1.41
N GLY A 29 -0.43 -8.75 0.92
CA GLY A 29 -1.79 -8.32 1.16
C GLY A 29 -2.24 -8.59 2.59
N ASN A 30 -3.52 -8.34 2.85
CA ASN A 30 -4.07 -8.34 4.21
C ASN A 30 -5.04 -9.49 4.49
N SER A 31 -5.21 -10.43 3.58
CA SER A 31 -6.20 -11.51 3.70
C SER A 31 -5.97 -12.39 4.93
N VAL A 32 -7.08 -12.84 5.51
CA VAL A 32 -7.12 -13.82 6.62
C VAL A 32 -6.48 -15.17 6.26
N ASN A 33 -6.32 -15.48 4.97
CA ASN A 33 -5.63 -16.69 4.52
C ASN A 33 -4.14 -16.75 4.90
N LEU A 34 -3.55 -15.65 5.38
CA LEU A 34 -2.21 -15.67 5.98
C LEU A 34 -2.17 -16.36 7.34
N ARG A 35 -3.28 -16.46 8.07
CA ARG A 35 -3.28 -17.07 9.41
C ARG A 35 -2.83 -18.52 9.37
N LYS A 36 -1.87 -18.87 10.22
CA LYS A 36 -1.24 -20.20 10.33
C LYS A 36 -0.57 -20.70 9.06
N SER A 37 -0.28 -19.80 8.11
CA SER A 37 0.41 -20.14 6.87
C SER A 37 1.88 -20.46 7.07
N ASN A 38 2.50 -19.92 8.12
CA ASN A 38 3.94 -19.98 8.36
C ASN A 38 4.80 -19.41 7.21
N TYR A 39 4.26 -18.48 6.41
CA TYR A 39 5.02 -17.86 5.31
C TYR A 39 6.06 -16.84 5.75
N GLY A 40 6.12 -16.48 7.04
CA GLY A 40 6.99 -15.41 7.52
C GLY A 40 8.45 -15.50 7.08
N PRO A 41 9.13 -16.65 7.26
CA PRO A 41 10.50 -16.83 6.78
C PRO A 41 10.65 -16.68 5.26
N LEU A 42 9.68 -17.14 4.48
CA LEU A 42 9.70 -17.03 3.02
C LEU A 42 9.49 -15.58 2.58
N ILE A 43 8.58 -14.85 3.23
CA ILE A 43 8.33 -13.43 2.98
C ILE A 43 9.60 -12.63 3.24
N ASP A 44 10.25 -12.85 4.40
CA ASP A 44 11.42 -12.09 4.84
C ASP A 44 12.69 -12.42 4.03
N SER A 45 12.71 -13.54 3.31
CA SER A 45 13.85 -13.94 2.46
C SER A 45 14.03 -13.09 1.21
N GLN A 46 13.02 -12.30 0.82
CA GLN A 46 13.08 -11.45 -0.37
C GLN A 46 13.79 -10.13 -0.10
N ASP A 47 14.42 -9.53 -1.12
CA ASP A 47 15.14 -8.26 -1.00
C ASP A 47 14.21 -7.14 -0.52
N VAL A 48 13.04 -7.07 -1.14
CA VAL A 48 12.00 -6.08 -0.90
C VAL A 48 10.76 -6.78 -0.34
N VAL A 49 10.23 -6.22 0.74
CA VAL A 49 8.91 -6.59 1.28
C VAL A 49 8.01 -5.36 1.26
N ILE A 50 6.96 -5.44 0.45
CA ILE A 50 5.93 -4.41 0.27
C ILE A 50 4.71 -4.81 1.11
N ARG A 51 4.34 -3.96 2.06
CA ARG A 51 3.12 -4.09 2.87
C ARG A 51 2.19 -2.92 2.59
N MET A 52 0.93 -3.02 3.00
CA MET A 52 -0.07 -2.01 2.68
C MET A 52 -1.03 -1.72 3.83
N ASN A 53 -1.53 -0.48 3.86
CA ASN A 53 -2.55 -0.02 4.81
C ASN A 53 -2.12 -0.25 6.28
N TYR A 54 -3.02 -0.81 7.10
CA TYR A 54 -2.82 -1.08 8.54
C TYR A 54 -2.31 -2.50 8.87
N ALA A 55 -1.72 -3.21 7.91
CA ALA A 55 -1.06 -4.51 8.13
C ALA A 55 -0.29 -4.60 9.47
N GLN A 56 -0.73 -5.51 10.36
CA GLN A 56 -0.14 -5.73 11.68
C GLN A 56 0.95 -6.79 11.61
N ILE A 57 2.12 -6.54 12.19
CA ILE A 57 3.20 -7.55 12.26
C ILE A 57 3.20 -8.24 13.62
N LYS A 58 3.05 -7.44 14.69
CA LYS A 58 3.16 -7.92 16.07
C LYS A 58 2.10 -9.00 16.37
N GLY A 59 2.55 -10.18 16.76
CA GLY A 59 1.70 -11.34 17.05
C GLY A 59 1.33 -12.19 15.83
N TYR A 60 1.85 -11.87 14.64
CA TYR A 60 1.62 -12.58 13.38
C TYR A 60 2.92 -12.91 12.63
N GLU A 61 4.08 -12.71 13.27
CA GLU A 61 5.41 -12.77 12.64
C GLU A 61 5.69 -14.11 11.95
N SER A 62 5.23 -15.22 12.53
CA SER A 62 5.38 -16.55 11.92
C SER A 62 4.69 -16.66 10.56
N ASP A 63 3.56 -15.97 10.41
CA ASP A 63 2.70 -16.02 9.23
C ASP A 63 3.09 -14.96 8.21
N VAL A 64 3.35 -13.74 8.66
CA VAL A 64 3.50 -12.58 7.76
C VAL A 64 4.92 -12.04 7.71
N GLY A 65 5.84 -12.56 8.51
CA GLY A 65 7.22 -12.09 8.59
C GLY A 65 7.37 -10.81 9.40
N THR A 66 8.59 -10.31 9.51
CA THR A 66 8.97 -9.13 10.29
C THR A 66 9.53 -8.01 9.43
N LYS A 67 10.06 -8.33 8.25
CA LYS A 67 10.69 -7.36 7.35
C LYS A 67 9.62 -6.50 6.69
N THR A 68 9.86 -5.19 6.65
CA THR A 68 9.12 -4.24 5.83
C THR A 68 10.14 -3.29 5.23
N THR A 69 10.13 -3.17 3.90
CA THR A 69 11.04 -2.23 3.20
C THR A 69 10.28 -1.06 2.61
N HIS A 70 9.04 -1.31 2.19
CA HIS A 70 8.15 -0.35 1.58
C HIS A 70 6.75 -0.55 2.17
N ARG A 71 6.09 0.54 2.52
CA ARG A 71 4.70 0.52 2.95
C ARG A 71 3.86 1.45 2.11
N VAL A 72 2.96 0.84 1.35
CA VAL A 72 1.96 1.55 0.55
C VAL A 72 0.84 2.04 1.46
N MET A 73 0.52 3.33 1.38
CA MET A 73 -0.54 3.93 2.17
C MET A 73 -1.13 5.18 1.50
N TYR A 74 -2.23 5.64 2.08
CA TYR A 74 -2.90 6.92 1.82
C TYR A 74 -3.36 7.49 3.19
N PRO A 75 -3.74 8.77 3.31
CA PRO A 75 -3.92 9.43 4.63
C PRO A 75 -4.82 8.67 5.61
N GLU A 76 -5.91 8.09 5.11
CA GLU A 76 -6.90 7.36 5.89
C GLU A 76 -6.45 5.94 6.29
N SER A 77 -5.33 5.46 5.74
CA SER A 77 -4.70 4.16 6.05
C SER A 77 -3.27 4.28 6.60
N ALA A 78 -2.83 5.49 6.94
CA ALA A 78 -1.46 5.79 7.29
C ALA A 78 -1.06 5.31 8.70
N THR A 79 0.15 4.78 8.82
CA THR A 79 0.78 4.41 10.09
C THR A 79 2.18 4.99 10.19
N ASP A 80 2.62 5.26 11.42
CA ASP A 80 4.02 5.61 11.68
C ASP A 80 4.95 4.49 11.23
N LEU A 81 6.12 4.87 10.74
CA LEU A 81 7.16 4.00 10.19
C LEU A 81 8.45 4.16 11.00
N ASP A 82 9.27 3.13 10.96
CA ASP A 82 10.67 3.22 11.37
C ASP A 82 11.49 4.00 10.32
N ASN A 83 12.74 4.32 10.66
CA ASN A 83 13.59 5.17 9.81
C ASN A 83 14.17 4.47 8.57
N SER A 84 13.94 3.17 8.40
CA SER A 84 14.43 2.36 7.27
C SER A 84 13.34 1.96 6.27
N THR A 85 12.06 2.12 6.64
CA THR A 85 10.93 1.79 5.75
C THR A 85 10.58 2.97 4.85
N HIS A 86 10.47 2.70 3.55
CA HIS A 86 9.99 3.67 2.57
C HIS A 86 8.47 3.85 2.70
N LEU A 87 8.03 5.11 2.73
CA LEU A 87 6.62 5.47 2.62
C LEU A 87 6.29 5.60 1.14
N VAL A 88 5.34 4.80 0.64
CA VAL A 88 4.86 4.89 -0.74
C VAL A 88 3.42 5.42 -0.72
N LEU A 89 3.24 6.69 -1.08
CA LEU A 89 1.93 7.33 -1.11
C LEU A 89 1.20 7.00 -2.42
N PHE A 90 -0.03 6.50 -2.31
CA PHE A 90 -0.99 6.46 -3.42
C PHE A 90 -1.97 7.63 -3.27
N PRO A 91 -1.82 8.72 -4.04
CA PRO A 91 -2.68 9.89 -3.93
C PRO A 91 -3.97 9.69 -4.75
N PHE A 92 -5.10 9.50 -4.06
CA PHE A 92 -6.43 9.38 -4.69
C PHE A 92 -7.09 10.75 -4.93
N LYS A 93 -6.63 11.78 -4.21
CA LYS A 93 -7.09 13.17 -4.31
C LYS A 93 -5.96 14.13 -3.99
N ILE A 94 -6.05 15.38 -4.45
CA ILE A 94 -4.98 16.38 -4.24
C ILE A 94 -4.71 16.64 -2.76
N GLN A 95 -5.74 16.52 -1.92
CA GLN A 95 -5.65 16.63 -0.47
C GLN A 95 -4.75 15.56 0.15
N ASP A 96 -4.49 14.43 -0.52
CA ASP A 96 -3.57 13.41 -0.02
C ASP A 96 -2.11 13.88 -0.12
N VAL A 97 -1.80 14.68 -1.15
CA VAL A 97 -0.50 15.31 -1.33
C VAL A 97 -0.33 16.47 -0.34
N GLU A 98 -1.37 17.29 -0.16
CA GLU A 98 -1.41 18.34 0.86
C GLU A 98 -1.25 17.75 2.27
N TRP A 99 -1.91 16.62 2.55
CA TRP A 99 -1.75 15.88 3.79
C TRP A 99 -0.31 15.44 4.00
N LEU A 100 0.34 14.89 2.97
CA LEU A 100 1.73 14.43 3.08
C LEU A 100 2.66 15.60 3.44
N ILE A 101 2.54 16.73 2.73
CA ILE A 101 3.32 17.94 3.00
C ILE A 101 3.10 18.42 4.44
N GLN A 102 1.85 18.59 4.85
CA GLN A 102 1.52 19.13 6.17
C GLN A 102 1.86 18.15 7.30
N ALA A 103 1.67 16.84 7.10
CA ALA A 103 1.94 15.83 8.12
C ALA A 103 3.43 15.72 8.48
N PHE A 104 4.32 16.06 7.54
CA PHE A 104 5.77 16.14 7.77
C PHE A 104 6.25 17.51 8.29
N THR A 105 5.41 18.55 8.22
CA THR A 105 5.81 19.94 8.54
C THR A 105 4.98 20.52 9.69
N THR A 106 3.86 21.16 9.37
CA THR A 106 3.03 21.98 10.27
C THR A 106 2.04 21.16 11.10
N GLY A 107 1.65 20.00 10.59
CA GLY A 107 0.54 19.18 11.07
C GLY A 107 -0.72 19.44 10.25
N PHE A 108 -1.25 18.39 9.62
CA PHE A 108 -2.48 18.45 8.85
C PHE A 108 -3.68 18.78 9.75
N ASN A 109 -4.49 19.75 9.33
CA ASN A 109 -5.69 20.20 10.05
C ASN A 109 -6.99 20.05 9.23
N GLY A 110 -6.92 19.46 8.05
CA GLY A 110 -8.07 19.21 7.20
C GLY A 110 -8.97 18.08 7.73
N THR A 111 -10.14 17.96 7.10
CA THR A 111 -11.10 16.90 7.39
C THR A 111 -11.08 15.84 6.30
N SER A 112 -11.30 14.59 6.69
CA SER A 112 -11.61 13.49 5.78
C SER A 112 -12.83 12.73 6.30
N TYR A 113 -13.35 11.78 5.52
CA TYR A 113 -14.48 10.92 5.92
C TYR A 113 -14.15 10.03 7.12
N THR A 114 -12.86 9.87 7.45
CA THR A 114 -12.38 9.25 8.69
C THR A 114 -11.23 10.06 9.28
N LYS A 115 -10.87 9.75 10.53
CA LYS A 115 -9.76 10.42 11.23
C LYS A 115 -8.43 10.09 10.55
N VAL A 116 -7.74 11.12 10.08
CA VAL A 116 -6.37 11.03 9.55
C VAL A 116 -5.36 11.54 10.57
N LYS A 117 -4.11 11.11 10.43
CA LYS A 117 -3.03 11.57 11.32
C LYS A 117 -2.69 13.02 11.00
N SER A 118 -2.66 13.88 12.02
CA SER A 118 -2.19 15.26 11.85
C SER A 118 -0.68 15.31 11.59
N LYS A 119 0.11 14.48 12.26
CA LYS A 119 1.55 14.30 11.99
C LYS A 119 1.89 12.84 11.77
N ILE A 120 2.88 12.59 10.91
CA ILE A 120 3.39 11.25 10.61
C ILE A 120 4.85 11.15 11.07
N LYS A 121 5.19 10.04 11.72
CA LYS A 121 6.59 9.70 12.00
C LYS A 121 7.07 8.76 10.89
N ALA A 122 7.89 9.26 9.99
CA ALA A 122 8.55 8.51 8.94
C ALA A 122 9.81 9.26 8.49
N ASN A 123 10.73 8.57 7.80
CA ASN A 123 11.90 9.22 7.22
C ASN A 123 11.51 9.96 5.94
N LYS A 124 11.65 11.30 5.93
CA LYS A 124 11.32 12.14 4.77
C LYS A 124 12.15 11.80 3.54
N ASP A 125 13.38 11.30 3.72
CA ASP A 125 14.28 10.96 2.62
C ASP A 125 13.92 9.60 1.98
N LEU A 126 12.98 8.86 2.56
CA LEU A 126 12.47 7.58 2.06
C LEU A 126 11.00 7.68 1.62
N VAL A 127 10.52 8.88 1.31
CA VAL A 127 9.16 9.11 0.82
C VAL A 127 9.13 9.01 -0.70
N MET A 128 8.17 8.24 -1.21
CA MET A 128 7.85 8.12 -2.63
C MET A 128 6.38 8.45 -2.86
N VAL A 129 6.07 9.17 -3.93
CA VAL A 129 4.69 9.46 -4.34
C VAL A 129 4.44 8.83 -5.70
N VAL A 130 3.44 7.96 -5.79
CA VAL A 130 3.08 7.32 -7.05
C VAL A 130 2.42 8.32 -7.98
N ASN A 131 2.84 8.30 -9.25
CA ASN A 131 2.25 9.11 -10.30
C ASN A 131 0.79 8.70 -10.53
N PRO A 132 -0.21 9.60 -10.40
CA PRO A 132 -1.61 9.27 -10.67
C PRO A 132 -1.87 8.66 -12.05
N ALA A 133 -1.05 8.99 -13.07
CA ALA A 133 -1.15 8.37 -14.39
C ALA A 133 -0.87 6.86 -14.36
N PHE A 134 -0.01 6.37 -13.45
CA PHE A 134 0.17 4.94 -13.23
C PHE A 134 -1.10 4.30 -12.67
N MET A 135 -1.78 4.96 -11.73
CA MET A 135 -3.04 4.46 -11.17
C MET A 135 -4.14 4.38 -12.23
N MET A 136 -4.22 5.38 -13.12
CA MET A 136 -5.10 5.36 -14.30
C MET A 136 -4.74 4.22 -15.25
N TYR A 137 -3.45 4.02 -15.56
CA TYR A 137 -2.98 2.92 -16.39
C TYR A 137 -3.40 1.55 -15.82
N VAL A 138 -3.29 1.33 -14.51
CA VAL A 138 -3.75 0.09 -13.88
C VAL A 138 -5.26 -0.09 -14.07
N HIS A 139 -6.05 0.96 -13.92
CA HIS A 139 -7.49 0.89 -14.11
C HIS A 139 -7.90 0.58 -15.55
N GLU A 140 -7.31 1.31 -16.50
CA GLU A 140 -7.67 1.22 -17.92
C GLU A 140 -7.16 -0.07 -18.56
N VAL A 141 -5.88 -0.40 -18.33
CA VAL A 141 -5.20 -1.49 -19.06
C VAL A 141 -5.37 -2.84 -18.38
N TRP A 142 -5.26 -2.89 -17.05
CA TRP A 142 -5.35 -4.16 -16.31
C TRP A 142 -6.78 -4.51 -15.93
N LEU A 143 -7.60 -3.52 -15.57
CA LEU A 143 -8.97 -3.76 -15.13
C LEU A 143 -10.03 -3.43 -16.20
N GLU A 144 -9.64 -2.94 -17.38
CA GLU A 144 -10.57 -2.56 -18.45
C GLU A 144 -11.66 -1.59 -17.96
N ASN A 145 -11.30 -0.66 -17.07
CA ASN A 145 -12.22 0.28 -16.40
C ASN A 145 -13.31 -0.38 -15.53
N LYS A 146 -13.17 -1.65 -15.15
CA LYS A 146 -14.12 -2.33 -14.26
C LYS A 146 -13.95 -1.83 -12.82
N GLY A 147 -15.07 -1.61 -12.14
CA GLY A 147 -15.10 -1.00 -10.80
C GLY A 147 -14.82 0.50 -10.84
N ASN A 148 -14.92 1.18 -9.69
CA ASN A 148 -14.73 2.63 -9.67
C ASN A 148 -13.25 3.04 -9.79
N TYR A 149 -12.35 2.27 -9.18
CA TYR A 149 -10.90 2.41 -9.24
C TYR A 149 -10.24 1.13 -8.70
N PRO A 150 -8.97 0.84 -9.05
CA PRO A 150 -8.25 -0.33 -8.56
C PRO A 150 -8.04 -0.32 -7.03
N SER A 151 -7.94 -1.49 -6.40
CA SER A 151 -7.59 -1.59 -4.98
C SER A 151 -6.11 -1.26 -4.73
N THR A 152 -5.78 -0.79 -3.51
CA THR A 152 -4.38 -0.59 -3.08
C THR A 152 -3.55 -1.86 -3.24
N GLY A 153 -4.16 -3.02 -2.99
CA GLY A 153 -3.47 -4.30 -3.14
C GLY A 153 -3.13 -4.62 -4.59
N PHE A 154 -4.08 -4.43 -5.50
CA PHE A 154 -3.84 -4.70 -6.91
C PHE A 154 -2.83 -3.71 -7.52
N MET A 155 -2.96 -2.41 -7.21
CA MET A 155 -1.96 -1.42 -7.65
C MET A 155 -0.58 -1.68 -7.06
N GLY A 156 -0.48 -2.13 -5.80
CA GLY A 156 0.78 -2.51 -5.18
C GLY A 156 1.45 -3.70 -5.88
N LEU A 157 0.66 -4.68 -6.32
CA LEU A 157 1.13 -5.80 -7.13
C LEU A 157 1.62 -5.33 -8.50
N VAL A 158 0.81 -4.57 -9.25
CA VAL A 158 1.22 -4.09 -10.58
C VAL A 158 2.44 -3.18 -10.48
N LEU A 159 2.57 -2.38 -9.42
CA LEU A 159 3.77 -1.57 -9.17
C LEU A 159 4.99 -2.46 -8.97
N ALA A 160 4.88 -3.53 -8.16
CA ALA A 160 5.96 -4.49 -7.98
C ALA A 160 6.37 -5.15 -9.30
N LEU A 161 5.41 -5.50 -10.17
CA LEU A 161 5.69 -6.06 -11.50
C LEU A 161 6.48 -5.11 -12.41
N HIS A 162 6.42 -3.78 -12.18
CA HIS A 162 7.19 -2.80 -12.95
C HIS A 162 8.61 -2.57 -12.40
N ILE A 163 8.85 -2.83 -11.11
CA ILE A 163 10.09 -2.44 -10.43
C ILE A 163 10.92 -3.63 -9.93
N CYS A 164 10.34 -4.84 -9.89
CA CYS A 164 10.96 -6.05 -9.40
C CYS A 164 11.23 -7.04 -10.54
N LYS A 165 12.27 -7.86 -10.39
CA LYS A 165 12.55 -8.95 -11.34
C LYS A 165 11.69 -10.18 -11.09
N GLU A 166 11.38 -10.43 -9.82
CA GLU A 166 10.58 -11.55 -9.36
C GLU A 166 9.64 -11.07 -8.26
N VAL A 167 8.38 -11.53 -8.32
CA VAL A 167 7.33 -11.12 -7.40
C VAL A 167 6.65 -12.35 -6.81
N HIS A 168 6.71 -12.47 -5.49
CA HIS A 168 5.96 -13.44 -4.69
C HIS A 168 4.78 -12.73 -4.04
N VAL A 169 3.59 -13.31 -4.20
CA VAL A 169 2.33 -12.69 -3.75
C VAL A 169 1.76 -13.49 -2.59
N PHE A 170 1.44 -12.81 -1.49
CA PHE A 170 0.91 -13.43 -0.28
C PHE A 170 -0.29 -12.64 0.23
N GLY A 171 -1.30 -13.32 0.79
CA GLY A 171 -2.38 -12.61 1.49
C GLY A 171 -3.39 -11.91 0.60
N TYR A 172 -3.63 -12.42 -0.60
CA TYR A 172 -4.66 -11.92 -1.51
C TYR A 172 -5.85 -12.89 -1.59
N GLY A 173 -7.04 -12.35 -1.90
CA GLY A 173 -8.27 -13.12 -2.01
C GLY A 173 -8.91 -13.51 -0.68
N ALA A 174 -9.87 -14.42 -0.74
CA ALA A 174 -10.54 -14.96 0.45
C ALA A 174 -9.74 -16.10 1.09
N ASP A 175 -10.16 -16.56 2.27
CA ASP A 175 -9.76 -17.88 2.77
C ASP A 175 -10.53 -19.02 2.09
N SER A 176 -10.20 -20.27 2.47
CA SER A 176 -10.83 -21.48 1.96
C SER A 176 -12.35 -21.54 2.19
N ASP A 177 -12.86 -20.79 3.17
CA ASP A 177 -14.28 -20.72 3.52
C ASP A 177 -14.97 -19.52 2.83
N GLY A 178 -14.26 -18.79 1.96
CA GLY A 178 -14.76 -17.62 1.26
C GLY A 178 -14.90 -16.37 2.15
N ASN A 179 -14.28 -16.35 3.33
CA ASN A 179 -14.30 -15.18 4.20
C ASN A 179 -13.34 -14.11 3.70
N TRP A 180 -13.86 -12.89 3.64
CA TRP A 180 -13.10 -11.66 3.41
C TRP A 180 -12.91 -10.97 4.76
N SER A 181 -11.75 -11.16 5.35
CA SER A 181 -11.35 -10.54 6.61
C SER A 181 -9.86 -10.28 6.60
N HIS A 182 -9.39 -9.46 7.52
CA HIS A 182 -7.96 -9.27 7.70
C HIS A 182 -7.36 -10.41 8.53
N TYR A 183 -6.08 -10.70 8.37
CA TYR A 183 -5.43 -11.69 9.23
C TYR A 183 -5.30 -11.24 10.69
N TRP A 184 -5.46 -9.95 11.02
CA TRP A 184 -5.41 -9.47 12.41
C TRP A 184 -6.77 -9.24 13.05
N GLU A 185 -7.84 -9.11 12.26
CA GLU A 185 -9.19 -8.85 12.78
C GLU A 185 -10.26 -9.53 11.93
N LYS A 186 -11.35 -9.92 12.59
CA LYS A 186 -12.53 -10.42 11.90
C LYS A 186 -13.42 -9.23 11.57
N LEU A 187 -13.69 -9.01 10.28
CA LEU A 187 -14.58 -7.93 9.87
C LEU A 187 -16.01 -8.27 10.29
N SER A 188 -16.65 -7.33 10.99
CA SER A 188 -18.05 -7.46 11.45
C SER A 188 -19.04 -7.37 10.28
N ASN A 189 -18.75 -6.51 9.31
CA ASN A 189 -19.57 -6.35 8.10
C ASN A 189 -18.98 -7.17 6.94
N LYS A 190 -19.59 -8.32 6.67
CA LYS A 190 -19.18 -9.23 5.58
C LYS A 190 -19.51 -8.70 4.17
N ASN A 191 -20.26 -7.60 4.05
CA ASN A 191 -20.57 -7.00 2.75
C ASN A 191 -19.41 -6.18 2.17
N PHE A 192 -18.35 -5.92 2.96
CA PHE A 192 -17.19 -5.18 2.48
C PHE A 192 -16.41 -5.91 1.38
N LYS A 193 -16.61 -7.22 1.16
CA LYS A 193 -16.00 -8.09 0.12
C LYS A 193 -14.95 -7.38 -0.74
N THR A 194 -15.38 -6.82 -1.88
CA THR A 194 -14.53 -6.04 -2.79
C THR A 194 -14.86 -4.54 -2.76
N GLY A 195 -15.89 -4.14 -2.01
CA GLY A 195 -16.30 -2.74 -1.87
C GLY A 195 -16.55 -2.03 -3.20
N PHE A 196 -15.92 -0.88 -3.39
CA PHE A 196 -15.96 -0.07 -4.61
C PHE A 196 -15.05 -0.59 -5.74
N HIS A 197 -14.26 -1.63 -5.46
CA HIS A 197 -13.28 -2.19 -6.39
C HIS A 197 -13.84 -3.40 -7.13
N ALA A 198 -13.30 -3.63 -8.32
CA ALA A 198 -13.56 -4.83 -9.12
C ALA A 198 -12.76 -6.04 -8.60
N GLY A 199 -12.89 -6.37 -7.32
CA GLY A 199 -12.02 -7.38 -6.69
C GLY A 199 -12.17 -8.80 -7.27
N GLN A 200 -13.29 -9.12 -7.93
CA GLN A 200 -13.39 -10.38 -8.69
C GLN A 200 -12.45 -10.38 -9.90
N GLN A 201 -12.36 -9.26 -10.62
CA GLN A 201 -11.47 -9.08 -11.76
C GLN A 201 -10.01 -9.03 -11.31
N GLU A 202 -9.72 -8.33 -10.21
CA GLU A 202 -8.36 -8.30 -9.65
C GLU A 202 -7.86 -9.71 -9.30
N LEU A 203 -8.74 -10.58 -8.80
CA LEU A 203 -8.41 -11.98 -8.49
C LEU A 203 -8.13 -12.86 -9.69
N VAL A 204 -8.57 -12.50 -10.90
CA VAL A 204 -8.26 -13.29 -12.11
C VAL A 204 -6.78 -13.18 -12.49
N PHE A 205 -6.11 -12.11 -12.06
CA PHE A 205 -4.69 -11.86 -12.34
C PHE A 205 -3.73 -12.40 -11.27
N LEU A 206 -4.28 -13.04 -10.23
CA LEU A 206 -3.55 -13.62 -9.09
C LEU A 206 -3.46 -15.14 -9.21
#